data_AF-A0A3N4ACI9-F1
#
_entry.id   AF-A0A3N4ACI9-F1
#
_cell.length_a   1.000
_cell.length_b   1.000
_cell.length_c   1.000
_cell.angle_alpha   90.00
_cell.angle_beta   90.00
_cell.angle_gamma   90.00
#
_symmetry.space_group_name_H-M   'P 1'
#
loop_
_entity.id
_entity.type
_entity.pdbx_description
1 polymer ?
#
loop_
_entity_poly.entity_id
_entity_poly.type
_entity_poly.pdbx_seq_one_letter_code
_entity_poly.pdbx_strand_id
1 'polypeptide(L)' 'MTERGQQASPCVRKCCLDADECLGCGRLMKEILEWANATDARQRDIITAAGERRRARELRAQNR' A
#
# COMPACT_ATOMS: atom_id res chain seq x y z
N MET A 1 -13.21 -22.27 3.65
CA MET A 1 -11.74 -22.19 3.68
C MET A 1 -11.38 -20.84 3.09
N THR A 2 -11.04 -19.85 3.90
CA THR A 2 -10.72 -18.51 3.38
C THR A 2 -9.30 -18.53 2.82
N GLU A 3 -9.19 -18.37 1.51
CA GLU A 3 -7.93 -18.39 0.78
C GLU A 3 -7.16 -17.10 1.10
N ARG A 4 -6.09 -17.22 1.91
CA ARG A 4 -5.16 -16.13 2.18
C ARG A 4 -4.48 -15.72 0.87
N GLY A 5 -4.29 -14.42 0.68
CA GLY A 5 -3.62 -13.91 -0.51
C GLY A 5 -2.11 -14.20 -0.53
N GLN A 6 -1.58 -14.44 -1.72
CA GLN A 6 -0.21 -14.83 -2.08
C GLN A 6 0.54 -13.71 -2.83
N GLN A 7 -0.03 -12.51 -2.94
CA GLN A 7 0.59 -11.39 -3.66
C GLN A 7 1.83 -10.87 -2.93
N ALA A 8 2.81 -10.39 -3.70
CA ALA A 8 4.00 -9.76 -3.15
C ALA A 8 3.63 -8.44 -2.44
N SER A 9 4.18 -8.21 -1.25
CA SER A 9 3.95 -6.96 -0.52
C SER A 9 4.57 -5.78 -1.27
N PRO A 10 3.85 -4.66 -1.49
CA PRO A 10 4.40 -3.46 -2.15
C PRO A 10 5.33 -2.66 -1.22
N CYS A 11 5.81 -3.24 -0.12
CA CYS A 11 6.66 -2.59 0.85
C CYS A 11 8.09 -2.40 0.30
N VAL A 12 8.51 -1.15 0.15
CA VAL A 12 9.87 -0.77 -0.29
C VAL A 12 10.89 -0.70 0.85
N ARG A 13 10.55 -1.23 2.04
CA ARG A 13 11.39 -1.23 3.25
C ARG A 13 11.85 0.16 3.74
N LYS A 14 11.24 1.23 3.23
CA LYS A 14 11.38 2.61 3.69
C LYS A 14 10.04 3.06 4.28
N CYS A 15 9.77 2.68 5.52
CA CYS A 15 8.50 3.00 6.16
C CYS A 15 8.58 4.38 6.82
N CYS A 16 7.70 5.29 6.40
CA CYS A 16 7.50 6.59 7.04
C CYS A 16 5.99 6.85 6.98
N LEU A 17 5.32 6.75 8.12
CA LEU A 17 3.88 6.98 8.22
C LEU A 17 3.62 8.46 8.46
N ASP A 18 2.77 9.04 7.62
CA ASP A 18 2.18 10.36 7.81
C ASP A 18 0.68 10.18 8.06
N ALA A 19 0.24 10.51 9.28
CA ALA A 19 -1.05 10.09 9.84
C ALA A 19 -1.27 8.58 9.65
N ASP A 20 -2.06 8.22 8.64
CA ASP A 20 -2.42 6.83 8.32
C ASP A 20 -1.84 6.33 7.00
N GLU A 21 -1.01 7.10 6.29
CA GLU A 21 -0.44 6.71 5.01
C GLU A 21 1.08 6.55 5.08
N CYS A 22 1.58 5.41 4.63
CA CYS A 22 3.02 5.20 4.45
C CYS A 22 3.51 5.94 3.21
N LEU A 23 4.34 6.96 3.39
CA LEU A 23 4.92 7.78 2.35
C LEU A 23 5.81 6.98 1.38
N GLY A 24 6.44 5.90 1.86
CA GLY A 24 7.35 5.08 1.07
C GLY A 24 6.64 4.13 0.10
N CYS A 25 5.73 3.29 0.61
CA CYS A 25 5.01 2.33 -0.23
C CYS A 25 3.60 2.79 -0.65
N GLY A 26 3.08 3.87 -0.09
CA GLY A 26 1.74 4.40 -0.38
C GLY A 26 0.60 3.65 0.30
N ARG A 27 0.87 2.65 1.14
CA ARG A 27 -0.19 1.88 1.84
C ARG A 27 -0.76 2.65 3.02
N LEU A 28 -2.03 2.43 3.33
CA LEU A 28 -2.64 2.93 4.56
C LEU A 28 -2.35 2.01 5.76
N MET A 29 -2.38 2.53 6.97
CA MET A 29 -2.17 1.77 8.21
C MET A 29 -3.15 0.58 8.30
N LYS A 30 -4.43 0.81 8.01
CA LYS A 30 -5.44 -0.26 7.94
C LYS A 30 -5.09 -1.34 6.92
N GLU A 31 -4.53 -0.96 5.78
CA GLU A 31 -4.14 -1.90 4.71
C GLU A 31 -2.89 -2.70 5.11
N ILE A 32 -2.01 -2.11 5.92
CA ILE A 32 -0.82 -2.80 6.48
C ILE A 32 -1.27 -3.85 7.50
N LEU A 33 -2.19 -3.47 8.39
CA LEU A 33 -2.74 -4.37 9.42
C LEU A 33 -3.54 -5.53 8.82
N GLU A 34 -4.36 -5.27 7.79
CA GLU A 34 -5.20 -6.31 7.18
C GLU A 34 -4.42 -7.22 6.21
N TRP A 35 -3.22 -6.84 5.76
CA TRP A 35 -2.50 -7.52 4.67
C TRP A 35 -2.34 -9.03 4.84
N ALA A 36 -1.95 -9.47 6.03
CA ALA A 36 -1.68 -10.88 6.33
C ALA A 36 -2.95 -11.76 6.24
N ASN A 37 -4.12 -11.13 6.39
CA ASN A 37 -5.43 -11.78 6.33
C ASN A 37 -6.20 -11.44 5.05
N ALA A 38 -5.68 -10.54 4.21
CA ALA A 38 -6.31 -10.13 2.97
C ALA A 38 -6.30 -11.28 1.96
N THR A 39 -7.40 -11.39 1.20
CA THR A 39 -7.50 -12.31 0.06
C THR A 39 -6.63 -11.85 -1.10
N ASP A 40 -6.40 -12.72 -2.08
CA ASP A 40 -5.64 -12.40 -3.28
C ASP A 40 -6.18 -11.17 -4.02
N ALA A 41 -7.50 -11.08 -4.17
CA ALA A 41 -8.16 -9.93 -4.77
C ALA A 41 -7.90 -8.65 -3.95
N ARG A 42 -8.11 -8.72 -2.62
CA ARG A 42 -7.90 -7.57 -1.74
C ARG A 42 -6.43 -7.10 -1.74
N GLN A 43 -5.48 -8.03 -1.79
CA GLN A 43 -4.07 -7.68 -1.88
C GLN A 43 -3.74 -6.95 -3.19
N ARG A 44 -4.31 -7.36 -4.33
CA ARG A 44 -4.16 -6.66 -5.62
C ARG A 44 -4.74 -5.25 -5.58
N ASP A 45 -5.90 -5.08 -4.94
CA ASP A 45 -6.51 -3.76 -4.76
C ASP A 45 -5.61 -2.84 -3.94
N ILE A 46 -5.06 -3.34 -2.83
CA ILE A 46 -4.13 -2.60 -1.97
C ILE A 46 -2.86 -2.21 -2.75
N ILE A 47 -2.28 -3.13 -3.52
CA ILE A 47 -1.10 -2.84 -4.35
C ILE A 47 -1.38 -1.71 -5.34
N THR A 48 -2.51 -1.80 -6.04
CA THR A 48 -2.91 -0.81 -7.06
C THR A 48 -3.13 0.56 -6.41
N ALA A 49 -3.95 0.63 -5.36
CA ALA A 49 -4.26 1.87 -4.67
C ALA A 49 -3.01 2.51 -4.02
N ALA A 50 -2.11 1.69 -3.46
CA ALA A 50 -0.86 2.18 -2.89
C ALA A 50 0.08 2.76 -3.95
N GLY A 51 0.16 2.12 -5.13
CA GLY A 51 0.89 2.63 -6.28
C GLY A 51 0.34 3.97 -6.79
N GLU A 52 -0.98 4.10 -6.88
CA GLU A 52 -1.65 5.35 -7.28
C GLU A 52 -1.38 6.49 -6.31
N ARG A 53 -1.51 6.26 -5.00
CA ARG A 53 -1.23 7.28 -3.96
C ARG A 53 0.23 7.72 -3.99
N ARG A 54 1.16 6.77 -4.11
CA ARG A 54 2.59 7.07 -4.26
C ARG A 54 2.84 7.93 -5.49
N ARG A 55 2.31 7.54 -6.65
CA ARG A 55 2.48 8.29 -7.90
C ARG A 55 1.88 9.70 -7.82
N ALA A 56 0.69 9.84 -7.25
CA ALA A 56 0.04 11.14 -7.05
C ALA A 56 0.88 12.06 -6.16
N ARG A 57 1.50 11.53 -5.10
CA ARG A 57 2.42 12.30 -4.24
C ARG A 57 3.70 12.69 -4.97
N GLU A 58 4.33 11.77 -5.71
CA GLU A 58 5.52 12.07 -6.51
C GLU A 58 5.24 13.17 -7.53
N LEU A 59 4.09 13.11 -8.22
CA LEU A 59 3.65 14.17 -9.13
C LEU A 59 3.45 15.51 -8.42
N ARG A 60 2.83 15.52 -7.23
CA ARG A 60 2.67 16.76 -6.44
C ARG A 60 4.01 17.34 -5.97
N ALA A 61 4.97 16.48 -5.63
CA ALA A 61 6.30 16.90 -5.19
C ALA A 61 7.16 17.44 -6.35
N GLN A 62 6.99 16.91 -7.56
CA GLN A 62 7.71 17.37 -8.76
C GLN A 62 7.20 18.70 -9.32
N ASN A 63 5.97 19.10 -8.99
CA ASN A 63 5.36 20.37 -9.44
C ASN A 63 5.48 21.50 -8.39
N ARG A 64 6.39 21.36 -7.42
CA ARG A 64 6.65 22.34 -6.37
C ARG A 64 7.95 23.09 -6.63
#